data_AF-A0A9D7Z904-F1
#
_entry.id   AF-A0A9D7Z904-F1
#
_cell.length_a   1.000
_cell.length_b   1.000
_cell.length_c   1.000
_cell.angle_alpha   90.00
_cell.angle_beta   90.00
_cell.angle_gamma   90.00
#
_symmetry.space_group_name_H-M   'P 1'
#
loop_
_entity.id
_entity.type
_entity.pdbx_description
1 polymer ?
#
loop_
_entity_poly.entity_id
_entity_poly.type
_entity_poly.pdbx_seq_one_letter_code
_entity_poly.pdbx_strand_id
1 'polypeptide(L)'
;MVSSVVSSHDMTFGFLTVCDAANIGMFGGYLLVDITGRPLEFHCTAPLRVTRAQEILYGATLQRHLHGEQIGGPLLKATQLSPVAVLTDRESLLHARSYGASPVVVIQETDSQGDREEALCLGAFQLRPHEEDMSKIDQLRPHFETLSSSIELAEPFGRIRAAIDEAQHH
;
A
#
# COMPACT_ATOMS: atom_id res chain seq x y z
N MET A 1 -12.62 24.31 -13.81
CA MET A 1 -11.30 23.65 -13.93
C MET A 1 -10.35 24.37 -12.99
N VAL A 2 -10.08 23.79 -11.82
CA VAL A 2 -9.03 24.28 -10.93
C VAL A 2 -7.99 23.18 -10.92
N SER A 3 -6.94 23.35 -11.74
CA SER A 3 -5.71 22.58 -11.56
C SER A 3 -5.03 23.19 -10.34
N SER A 4 -5.33 22.67 -9.15
CA SER A 4 -4.54 23.00 -7.97
C SER A 4 -3.23 22.26 -8.12
N VAL A 5 -2.19 22.97 -8.54
CA VAL A 5 -0.81 22.50 -8.46
C VAL A 5 -0.54 22.28 -6.97
N VAL A 6 -0.61 21.02 -6.52
CA VAL A 6 -0.21 20.65 -5.18
C VAL A 6 1.28 20.95 -5.08
N SER A 7 1.65 21.88 -4.20
CA SER A 7 3.06 22.17 -3.94
C SER A 7 3.75 20.88 -3.52
N SER A 8 4.94 20.60 -4.07
CA SER A 8 5.64 19.34 -3.78
C SER A 8 5.96 19.13 -2.30
N HIS A 9 5.96 20.20 -1.50
CA HIS A 9 6.17 20.16 -0.06
C HIS A 9 5.03 19.51 0.74
N ASP A 10 3.81 19.43 0.19
CA ASP A 10 2.65 18.85 0.88
C ASP A 10 2.23 17.48 0.31
N MET A 11 2.97 16.96 -0.67
CA MET A 11 2.67 15.66 -1.27
C MET A 11 3.10 14.53 -0.35
N THR A 12 2.14 13.67 -0.01
CA THR A 12 2.37 12.49 0.82
C THR A 12 1.95 11.21 0.11
N PHE A 13 2.59 10.10 0.45
CA PHE A 13 2.31 8.78 -0.08
C PHE A 13 2.24 7.77 1.06
N GLY A 14 1.21 6.91 1.00
CA GLY A 14 1.07 5.81 1.94
C GLY A 14 1.76 4.56 1.41
N PHE A 15 2.36 3.77 2.29
CA PHE A 15 2.91 2.45 2.00
C PHE A 15 2.22 1.45 2.92
N LEU A 16 1.50 0.49 2.35
CA LEU A 16 0.69 -0.50 3.04
C LEU A 16 1.21 -1.91 2.73
N THR A 17 1.50 -2.72 3.74
CA THR A 17 1.92 -4.11 3.54
C THR A 17 1.38 -5.03 4.63
N VAL A 18 1.50 -6.33 4.37
CA VAL A 18 1.22 -7.41 5.33
C VAL A 18 2.51 -8.19 5.61
N CYS A 19 2.79 -8.37 6.89
CA CYS A 19 3.91 -9.14 7.41
C CYS A 19 3.38 -10.44 8.05
N ASP A 20 3.82 -11.58 7.53
CA ASP A 20 3.49 -12.89 8.07
C ASP A 20 4.50 -13.29 9.16
N ALA A 21 4.02 -13.57 10.38
CA ALA A 21 4.84 -14.09 11.46
C ALA A 21 4.35 -15.51 11.81
N ALA A 22 5.16 -16.52 11.49
CA ALA A 22 4.78 -17.94 11.49
C ALA A 22 4.07 -18.45 12.77
N ASN A 23 4.33 -17.84 13.93
CA ASN A 23 3.76 -18.27 15.22
C ASN A 23 2.82 -17.23 15.87
N ILE A 24 2.78 -16.00 15.37
CA ILE A 24 2.06 -14.90 16.00
C ILE A 24 0.82 -14.52 15.20
N GLY A 25 0.86 -14.72 13.88
CA GLY A 25 -0.20 -14.36 12.95
C GLY A 25 0.32 -13.35 11.93
N MET A 26 -0.61 -12.67 11.28
CA MET A 26 -0.31 -11.63 10.30
C MET A 26 -0.44 -10.25 10.94
N PHE A 27 0.45 -9.34 10.55
CA PHE A 27 0.39 -7.94 10.92
C PHE A 27 0.19 -7.09 9.67
N GLY A 28 -0.68 -6.09 9.78
CA GLY A 28 -0.71 -4.98 8.85
C GLY A 28 0.22 -3.87 9.30
N GLY A 29 0.90 -3.24 8.35
CA GLY A 29 1.66 -2.03 8.60
C GLY A 29 1.41 -0.98 7.54
N TYR A 30 1.32 0.27 7.99
CA TYR A 30 1.12 1.43 7.15
C TYR A 30 2.09 2.54 7.54
N LEU A 31 2.83 3.06 6.57
CA LEU A 31 3.76 4.17 6.72
C LEU A 31 3.37 5.27 5.75
N LEU A 32 3.06 6.46 6.27
CA LEU A 32 2.89 7.65 5.46
C LEU A 32 4.21 8.41 5.40
N VAL A 33 4.64 8.79 4.20
CA VAL A 33 5.84 9.61 4.00
C VAL A 33 5.53 10.86 3.18
N ASP A 34 6.37 11.89 3.34
CA ASP A 34 6.44 12.99 2.38
C ASP A 34 7.22 12.61 1.11
N ILE A 35 7.33 13.53 0.16
CA ILE A 35 8.03 13.31 -1.12
C ILE A 35 9.52 12.95 -0.97
N THR A 36 10.14 13.27 0.17
CA THR A 36 11.55 12.98 0.46
C THR A 36 11.74 11.64 1.17
N GLY A 37 10.66 10.92 1.50
CA GLY A 37 10.70 9.65 2.24
C GLY A 37 10.71 9.82 3.76
N ARG A 38 10.51 11.03 4.27
CA ARG A 38 10.42 11.26 5.72
C ARG A 38 9.09 10.70 6.25
N PRO A 39 9.11 9.84 7.29
CA PRO A 39 7.88 9.41 7.96
C PRO A 39 7.10 10.57 8.57
N LEU A 40 5.80 10.54 8.34
CA LEU A 40 4.83 11.45 8.94
C LEU A 40 3.89 10.71 9.90
N GLU A 41 3.43 9.53 9.49
CA GLU A 41 2.57 8.65 10.30
C GLU A 41 3.04 7.20 10.19
N PHE A 42 2.91 6.44 11.27
CA PHE A 42 3.09 4.99 11.26
C PHE A 42 1.97 4.34 12.06
N HIS A 43 1.33 3.35 11.46
CA HIS A 43 0.25 2.57 12.08
C HIS A 43 0.53 1.08 11.84
N CYS A 44 0.23 0.24 12.81
CA CYS A 44 0.25 -1.21 12.65
C CYS A 44 -0.96 -1.85 13.34
N THR A 45 -1.40 -3.00 12.85
CA THR A 45 -2.47 -3.76 13.50
C THR A 45 -1.93 -4.60 14.65
N ALA A 46 -2.80 -4.97 15.58
CA ALA A 46 -2.55 -6.15 16.41
C ALA A 46 -2.43 -7.41 15.53
N PRO A 47 -1.79 -8.49 16.02
CA PRO A 47 -1.64 -9.72 15.25
C PRO A 47 -3.00 -10.36 14.96
N LEU A 48 -3.23 -10.65 13.69
CA LEU A 48 -4.43 -11.33 13.20
C LEU A 48 -4.12 -12.82 12.98
N ARG A 49 -4.81 -13.69 13.72
CA ARG A 49 -4.72 -15.14 13.55
C ARG A 49 -5.96 -15.66 12.83
N VAL A 50 -5.72 -16.42 11.77
CA VAL A 50 -6.78 -17.09 11.03
C VAL A 50 -7.05 -18.45 11.68
N THR A 51 -8.31 -18.70 12.02
CA THR A 51 -8.74 -20.01 12.53
C THR A 51 -9.05 -20.97 11.39
N ARG A 52 -8.90 -22.28 11.62
CA ARG A 52 -9.30 -23.31 10.65
C ARG A 52 -10.78 -23.19 10.24
N ALA A 53 -11.65 -22.79 11.16
CA ALA A 53 -13.06 -22.55 10.86
C ALA A 53 -13.24 -21.39 9.87
N GLN A 54 -12.52 -20.27 10.05
CA GLN A 54 -12.54 -19.15 9.11
C GLN A 54 -12.01 -19.56 7.74
N GLU A 55 -10.92 -20.34 7.66
CA GLU A 55 -10.42 -20.84 6.37
C GLU A 55 -11.49 -21.62 5.60
N ILE A 56 -12.19 -22.53 6.30
CA ILE A 56 -13.25 -23.35 5.70
C ILE A 56 -14.45 -22.50 5.27
N LEU A 57 -14.91 -21.58 6.14
CA LEU A 57 -16.12 -20.81 5.92
C LEU A 57 -15.95 -19.72 4.86
N TYR A 58 -14.80 -19.06 4.82
CA TYR A 58 -14.56 -17.93 3.91
C TYR A 58 -14.05 -18.38 2.54
N GLY A 59 -13.33 -19.52 2.47
CA GLY A 59 -12.80 -20.06 1.23
C GLY A 59 -12.07 -19.00 0.39
N ALA A 60 -12.49 -18.82 -0.86
CA ALA A 60 -11.89 -17.86 -1.79
C ALA A 60 -12.00 -16.38 -1.35
N THR A 61 -12.94 -16.04 -0.46
CA THR A 61 -13.14 -14.66 0.01
C THR A 61 -12.25 -14.29 1.20
N LEU A 62 -11.49 -15.25 1.73
CA LEU A 62 -10.69 -15.08 2.95
C LEU A 62 -9.69 -13.92 2.81
N GLN A 63 -8.98 -13.82 1.69
CA GLN A 63 -7.99 -12.75 1.47
C GLN A 63 -8.64 -11.35 1.45
N ARG A 64 -9.80 -11.21 0.80
CA ARG A 64 -10.56 -9.95 0.82
C ARG A 64 -10.95 -9.55 2.24
N HIS A 65 -11.40 -10.51 3.04
CA HIS A 65 -11.76 -10.25 4.43
C HIS A 65 -10.52 -9.91 5.28
N LEU A 66 -9.46 -10.72 5.24
CA LEU A 66 -8.28 -10.52 6.06
C LEU A 66 -7.49 -9.26 5.65
N HIS A 67 -7.07 -9.17 4.39
CA HIS A 67 -6.21 -8.08 3.93
C HIS A 67 -7.01 -6.81 3.67
N GLY A 68 -8.20 -6.93 3.07
CA GLY A 68 -9.05 -5.78 2.80
C GLY A 68 -9.68 -5.20 4.06
N GLU A 69 -10.52 -5.99 4.73
CA GLU A 69 -11.36 -5.51 5.83
C GLU A 69 -10.69 -5.49 7.20
N GLN A 70 -9.96 -6.55 7.58
CA GLN A 70 -9.39 -6.67 8.92
C GLN A 70 -8.04 -5.97 9.07
N ILE A 71 -7.25 -5.87 7.99
CA ILE A 71 -5.92 -5.23 8.00
C ILE A 71 -5.97 -3.85 7.35
N GLY A 72 -6.19 -3.79 6.03
CA GLY A 72 -6.10 -2.54 5.29
C GLY A 72 -7.17 -1.54 5.72
N GLY A 73 -8.38 -2.00 6.02
CA GLY A 73 -9.49 -1.16 6.43
C GLY A 73 -9.20 -0.30 7.66
N PRO A 74 -8.82 -0.87 8.81
CA PRO A 74 -8.43 -0.12 9.99
C PRO A 74 -7.25 0.83 9.75
N LEU A 75 -6.22 0.39 9.01
CA LEU A 75 -5.03 1.19 8.73
C LEU A 75 -5.35 2.43 7.88
N LEU A 76 -6.16 2.27 6.82
CA LEU A 76 -6.57 3.37 5.96
C LEU A 76 -7.55 4.32 6.64
N LYS A 77 -8.40 3.82 7.55
CA LYS A 77 -9.29 4.66 8.36
C LYS A 77 -8.56 5.44 9.45
N ALA A 78 -7.43 4.92 9.92
CA ALA A 78 -6.60 5.57 10.93
C ALA A 78 -5.72 6.69 10.36
N THR A 79 -5.49 6.71 9.05
CA THR A 79 -4.70 7.74 8.36
C THR A 79 -5.35 9.12 8.55
N GLN A 80 -4.57 10.10 8.99
CA GLN A 80 -5.06 11.46 9.24
C GLN A 80 -4.85 12.39 8.04
N LEU A 81 -3.72 12.25 7.36
CA LEU A 81 -3.42 12.99 6.14
C LEU A 81 -3.93 12.24 4.91
N SER A 82 -4.27 12.97 3.85
CA SER A 82 -4.75 12.38 2.60
C SER A 82 -3.58 12.19 1.62
N PRO A 83 -3.01 10.98 1.48
CA PRO A 83 -1.95 10.74 0.51
C PRO A 83 -2.46 10.88 -0.93
N VAL A 84 -1.55 11.21 -1.84
CA VAL A 84 -1.80 11.18 -3.29
C VAL A 84 -2.24 9.77 -3.71
N ALA A 85 -1.57 8.74 -3.18
CA ALA A 85 -1.91 7.35 -3.37
C ALA A 85 -1.33 6.50 -2.23
N VAL A 86 -1.88 5.31 -2.05
CA VAL A 86 -1.35 4.27 -1.18
C VAL A 86 -0.74 3.17 -2.05
N LEU A 87 0.56 2.96 -1.92
CA LEU A 87 1.31 1.89 -2.56
C LEU A 87 1.29 0.63 -1.70
N THR A 88 1.13 -0.53 -2.33
CA THR A 88 1.23 -1.84 -1.67
C THR A 88 2.10 -2.78 -2.48
N ASP A 89 2.82 -3.67 -1.82
CA ASP A 89 3.56 -4.77 -2.43
C ASP A 89 2.79 -6.10 -2.40
N ARG A 90 1.55 -6.09 -1.90
CA ARG A 90 0.63 -7.23 -1.94
C ARG A 90 -0.62 -6.88 -2.75
N GLU A 91 -0.90 -7.68 -3.78
CA GLU A 91 -2.09 -7.50 -4.62
C GLU A 91 -3.40 -7.68 -3.84
N SER A 92 -3.44 -8.58 -2.86
CA SER A 92 -4.63 -8.81 -2.03
C SER A 92 -5.02 -7.60 -1.16
N LEU A 93 -4.12 -6.64 -0.94
CA LEU A 93 -4.44 -5.37 -0.28
C LEU A 93 -5.18 -4.37 -1.18
N LEU A 94 -5.31 -4.63 -2.49
CA LEU A 94 -6.19 -3.82 -3.36
C LEU A 94 -7.64 -3.86 -2.84
N HIS A 95 -8.06 -4.93 -2.18
CA HIS A 95 -9.36 -5.03 -1.53
C HIS A 95 -9.60 -4.01 -0.40
N ALA A 96 -8.56 -3.34 0.08
CA ALA A 96 -8.69 -2.29 1.10
C ALA A 96 -9.19 -0.95 0.53
N ARG A 97 -9.21 -0.79 -0.80
CA ARG A 97 -9.50 0.48 -1.47
C ARG A 97 -10.81 1.15 -1.03
N SER A 98 -11.84 0.37 -0.70
CA SER A 98 -13.14 0.92 -0.27
C SER A 98 -13.12 1.55 1.14
N TYR A 99 -12.04 1.39 1.90
CA TYR A 99 -11.90 1.91 3.26
C TYR A 99 -11.08 3.19 3.38
N GLY A 100 -10.52 3.69 2.27
CA GLY A 100 -9.76 4.95 2.21
C GLY A 100 -10.23 5.83 1.04
N ALA A 101 -9.90 7.12 1.11
CA ALA A 101 -10.23 8.07 0.05
C ALA A 101 -9.25 8.02 -1.14
N SER A 102 -7.98 7.70 -0.86
CA SER A 102 -6.91 7.69 -1.86
C SER A 102 -6.89 6.39 -2.66
N PRO A 103 -6.46 6.43 -3.94
CA PRO A 103 -6.22 5.23 -4.73
C PRO A 103 -5.25 4.27 -4.05
N VAL A 104 -5.52 2.97 -4.14
CA VAL A 104 -4.62 1.90 -3.70
C VAL A 104 -4.03 1.27 -4.94
N VAL A 105 -2.70 1.19 -4.98
CA VAL A 105 -1.92 0.80 -6.16
C VAL A 105 -0.92 -0.26 -5.75
N VAL A 106 -1.00 -1.44 -6.36
CA VAL A 106 0.04 -2.44 -6.18
C VAL A 106 1.25 -2.07 -7.04
N ILE A 107 2.43 -2.14 -6.45
CA ILE A 107 3.71 -2.07 -7.17
C ILE A 107 4.33 -3.45 -7.23
N GLN A 108 4.80 -3.83 -8.40
CA GLN A 108 5.49 -5.09 -8.64
C GLN A 108 6.76 -4.82 -9.44
N GLU A 109 7.87 -5.43 -9.07
CA GLU A 109 9.05 -5.39 -9.92
C GLU A 109 8.76 -6.12 -11.23
N THR A 110 9.16 -5.49 -12.33
CA THR A 110 8.96 -6.03 -13.66
C THR A 110 10.08 -7.01 -13.94
N ASP A 111 9.81 -8.30 -13.79
CA ASP A 111 10.65 -9.32 -14.40
C ASP A 111 10.64 -9.08 -15.91
N SER A 112 11.83 -8.92 -16.49
CA SER A 112 12.02 -8.41 -17.84
C SER A 112 11.46 -9.37 -18.91
N GLN A 113 10.14 -9.39 -19.13
CA GLN A 113 9.41 -9.96 -20.29
C GLN A 113 7.89 -9.96 -20.03
N GLY A 114 7.21 -8.85 -20.31
CA GLY A 114 5.75 -8.75 -20.30
C GLY A 114 5.29 -7.56 -21.13
N ASP A 115 4.11 -7.65 -21.75
CA ASP A 115 3.54 -6.63 -22.64
C ASP A 115 3.55 -5.24 -21.98
N ARG A 116 4.46 -4.39 -22.44
CA ARG A 116 4.68 -3.03 -21.91
C ARG A 116 3.68 -2.00 -22.45
N GLU A 117 2.80 -2.37 -23.36
CA GLU A 117 2.02 -1.40 -24.14
C GLU A 117 0.86 -0.75 -23.37
N GLU A 118 0.40 -1.31 -22.24
CA GLU A 118 -0.73 -0.76 -21.46
C GLU A 118 -0.46 -0.58 -19.95
N ALA A 119 0.77 -0.88 -19.49
CA ALA A 119 1.12 -0.83 -18.08
C ALA A 119 1.71 0.54 -17.68
N LEU A 120 1.23 1.12 -16.57
CA LEU A 120 1.92 2.25 -15.94
C LEU A 120 3.21 1.74 -15.29
N CYS A 121 4.37 2.12 -15.84
CA CYS A 121 5.67 1.73 -15.32
C CYS A 121 6.44 2.93 -14.74
N LEU A 122 7.14 2.71 -13.63
CA LEU A 122 8.09 3.63 -13.00
C LEU A 122 9.45 2.92 -12.86
N GLY A 123 10.37 3.18 -13.80
CA GLY A 123 11.64 2.47 -13.83
C GLY A 123 11.44 0.95 -13.95
N ALA A 124 11.83 0.20 -12.93
CA ALA A 124 11.67 -1.25 -12.86
C ALA A 124 10.32 -1.70 -12.27
N PHE A 125 9.46 -0.79 -11.79
CA PHE A 125 8.20 -1.14 -11.15
C PHE A 125 7.03 -0.97 -12.11
N GLN A 126 6.13 -1.95 -12.14
CA GLN A 126 4.80 -1.85 -12.71
C GLN A 126 3.81 -1.44 -11.62
N LEU A 127 2.99 -0.44 -11.91
CA LEU A 127 1.92 0.05 -11.05
C LEU A 127 0.58 -0.44 -11.59
N ARG A 128 -0.20 -1.10 -10.73
CA ARG A 128 -1.56 -1.55 -11.02
C ARG A 128 -2.51 -1.00 -9.96
N PRO A 129 -3.36 -0.01 -10.29
CA PRO A 129 -4.35 0.47 -9.33
C PRO A 129 -5.48 -0.54 -9.14
N HIS A 130 -6.29 -0.33 -8.11
CA HIS A 130 -7.62 -0.94 -8.04
C HIS A 130 -8.47 -0.57 -9.27
N GLU A 131 -9.37 -1.46 -9.69
CA GLU A 131 -10.19 -1.30 -10.92
C GLU A 131 -10.95 0.04 -10.97
N GLU A 132 -11.42 0.53 -9.82
CA GLU A 132 -12.14 1.80 -9.68
C GLU A 132 -11.29 3.05 -10.00
N ASP A 133 -9.96 2.96 -9.95
CA ASP A 133 -9.06 4.09 -10.16
C ASP A 133 -8.24 3.98 -11.45
N MET A 134 -8.48 2.94 -12.28
CA MET A 134 -7.76 2.73 -13.54
C MET A 134 -7.77 3.98 -14.44
N SER A 135 -8.89 4.68 -14.54
CA SER A 135 -9.03 5.88 -15.38
C SER A 135 -8.34 7.13 -14.82
N LYS A 136 -7.98 7.14 -13.54
CA LYS A 136 -7.36 8.28 -12.85
C LYS A 136 -5.85 8.14 -12.74
N ILE A 137 -5.32 6.93 -12.88
CA ILE A 137 -3.93 6.64 -12.54
C ILE A 137 -2.94 7.38 -13.44
N ASP A 138 -3.26 7.58 -14.71
CA ASP A 138 -2.42 8.35 -15.64
C ASP A 138 -2.30 9.83 -15.25
N GLN A 139 -3.33 10.39 -14.59
CA GLN A 139 -3.27 11.76 -14.08
C GLN A 139 -2.33 11.88 -12.88
N LEU A 140 -2.12 10.78 -12.15
CA LEU A 140 -1.22 10.72 -11.00
C LEU A 140 0.23 10.35 -11.38
N ARG A 141 0.48 9.96 -12.64
CA ARG A 141 1.81 9.59 -13.14
C ARG A 141 2.92 10.59 -12.78
N PRO A 142 2.76 11.92 -12.94
CA PRO A 142 3.83 12.86 -12.60
C PRO A 142 4.20 12.84 -11.10
N HIS A 143 3.22 12.59 -10.23
CA HIS A 143 3.46 12.50 -8.78
C HIS A 143 4.26 11.24 -8.43
N PHE A 144 3.93 10.12 -9.08
CA PHE A 144 4.67 8.88 -8.93
C PHE A 144 6.10 8.95 -9.45
N GLU A 145 6.33 9.59 -10.60
CA GLU A 145 7.66 9.84 -11.14
C GLU A 145 8.51 10.70 -10.17
N THR A 146 7.90 11.74 -9.60
CA THR A 146 8.54 12.58 -8.58
C THR A 146 8.93 11.78 -7.34
N LEU A 147 8.05 10.89 -6.86
CA LEU A 147 8.36 10.02 -5.72
C LEU A 147 9.51 9.06 -6.04
N SER A 148 9.42 8.35 -7.17
CA SER A 148 10.41 7.34 -7.58
C SER A 148 11.81 7.90 -7.87
N SER A 149 11.91 9.20 -8.19
CA SER A 149 13.19 9.89 -8.34
C SER A 149 13.77 10.40 -7.02
N SER A 150 12.95 10.47 -5.97
CA SER A 150 13.34 10.95 -4.65
C SER A 150 13.68 9.81 -3.69
N ILE A 151 13.02 8.66 -3.82
CA ILE A 151 13.20 7.50 -2.93
C ILE A 151 13.20 6.17 -3.69
N GLU A 152 13.78 5.14 -3.07
CA GLU A 152 13.62 3.75 -3.51
C GLU A 152 12.25 3.22 -3.05
N LEU A 153 11.37 2.86 -3.98
CA LEU A 153 9.97 2.52 -3.66
C LEU A 153 9.80 1.27 -2.79
N ALA A 154 10.78 0.36 -2.78
CA ALA A 154 10.74 -0.84 -1.95
C ALA A 154 11.14 -0.55 -0.49
N GLU A 155 11.97 0.47 -0.25
CA GLU A 155 12.59 0.76 1.06
C GLU A 155 11.55 1.04 2.17
N PRO A 156 10.48 1.84 1.94
CA PRO A 156 9.46 2.07 2.96
C PRO A 156 8.78 0.81 3.48
N PHE A 157 8.57 -0.21 2.62
CA PHE A 157 8.03 -1.49 3.07
C PHE A 157 9.02 -2.25 3.97
N GLY A 158 10.32 -2.13 3.70
CA GLY A 158 11.38 -2.64 4.57
C GLY A 158 11.33 -2.02 5.96
N ARG A 159 11.13 -0.70 6.04
CA ARG A 159 10.99 0.02 7.32
C ARG A 159 9.78 -0.42 8.11
N ILE A 160 8.63 -0.62 7.45
CA ILE A 160 7.42 -1.14 8.09
C ILE A 160 7.70 -2.50 8.72
N ARG A 161 8.32 -3.41 7.98
CA ARG A 161 8.69 -4.75 8.48
C ARG A 161 9.61 -4.66 9.69
N ALA A 162 10.66 -3.84 9.61
CA ALA A 162 11.61 -3.66 10.70
C ALA A 162 10.94 -3.08 11.96
N ALA A 163 10.04 -2.10 11.81
CA ALA A 163 9.33 -1.52 12.94
C ALA A 163 8.36 -2.52 13.61
N ILE A 164 7.66 -3.34 12.81
CA ILE A 164 6.77 -4.41 13.31
C ILE A 164 7.59 -5.50 14.01
N ASP A 165 8.75 -5.87 13.45
CA ASP A 165 9.64 -6.87 14.06
C ASP A 165 10.18 -6.37 15.40
N GLU A 166 10.64 -5.12 15.48
CA GLU A 166 11.09 -4.51 16.74
C GLU A 166 9.97 -4.50 17.79
N ALA A 167 8.73 -4.15 17.42
CA ALA A 167 7.59 -4.13 18.33
C ALA A 167 7.18 -5.50 18.88
N GLN A 168 7.65 -6.61 18.28
CA GLN A 168 7.42 -7.97 18.79
C GLN A 168 8.43 -8.39 19.87
N HIS A 169 9.56 -7.69 19.97
CA HIS A 169 10.66 -8.03 20.87
C HIS A 169 10.63 -7.25 22.20
N HIS A 170 9.63 -6.38 22.41
CA HIS A 170 9.37 -5.64 23.67
C HIS A 170 8.04 -6.05 24.29
#